data_AF-A0A1Q7W0K2-F1
#
_entry.id   AF-A0A1Q7W0K2-F1
#
_cell.length_a   1.000
_cell.length_b   1.000
_cell.length_c   1.000
_cell.angle_alpha   90.00
_cell.angle_beta   90.00
_cell.angle_gamma   90.00
#
_symmetry.space_group_name_H-M   'P 1'
#
loop_
_entity.id
_entity.type
_entity.pdbx_description
1 polymer ?
#
loop_
_entity_poly.entity_id
_entity_poly.type
_entity_poly.pdbx_seq_one_letter_code
_entity_poly.pdbx_strand_id
1 'polypeptide(L)'
;RHKREGRYPEDPFGDVFLVVDGWITLRNEFEDLEAILTQLAGRGLTYGIHLLIGAGRWMDLRPAVRDMLGARLEMRLGDPSDSMLDRRTAMLVPENTPGRGMTPDRYHFLAALPRMDGRQTVDDLSDGVAKLVTEVSNHWHGPGAPRVRLLPAKFPYHQLPIQDPRPGIPIGIAEEDLGPVFLDLNTEPHFLLYGDSESGKSTFLRAFARALVDRHPPSEARILMIDYRHSLLGAVSSDHLIGFATTATRAGEMLAEVAQVMESRLPGPEVTPEQLRNRSWWRGPQLYVLVDDYDLVATQSGNPLSLLHNHLGQARDIGLHVIVARRSGGAGRALYEPVTMAIRELGSPGMIMSGERDEGPLLGNVRPSAQPPGRGWLVTRRGGAR
;
A
#
# COMPACT_ATOMS: atom_id res chain seq x y z
N ARG A 1 0.79 12.70 31.74
CA ARG A 1 1.48 13.53 32.78
C ARG A 1 2.48 14.50 32.15
N HIS A 2 3.47 14.03 31.38
CA HIS A 2 4.48 14.90 30.75
C HIS A 2 3.98 15.93 29.71
N LYS A 3 2.89 15.64 28.96
CA LYS A 3 2.27 16.66 28.08
C LYS A 3 1.59 17.79 28.84
N ARG A 4 0.88 17.48 29.94
CA ARG A 4 0.34 18.51 30.85
C ARG A 4 1.44 19.38 31.46
N GLU A 5 2.67 18.87 31.52
CA GLU A 5 3.88 19.59 31.95
C GLU A 5 4.60 20.32 30.78
N GLY A 6 4.03 20.33 29.57
CA GLY A 6 4.54 21.09 28.42
C GLY A 6 5.72 20.48 27.65
N ARG A 7 6.09 19.20 27.89
CA ARG A 7 7.32 18.60 27.33
C ARG A 7 7.27 18.19 25.85
N TYR A 8 6.13 18.29 25.16
CA TYR A 8 5.97 17.95 23.73
C TYR A 8 4.93 18.84 23.03
N PRO A 9 5.23 20.13 22.80
CA PRO A 9 4.27 21.08 22.23
C PRO A 9 3.92 20.81 20.76
N GLU A 10 4.78 20.09 20.04
CA GLU A 10 4.66 19.77 18.60
C GLU A 10 3.66 18.64 18.32
N ASP A 11 3.31 17.83 19.32
CA ASP A 11 2.41 16.70 19.16
C ASP A 11 0.96 17.17 19.34
N PRO A 12 0.15 17.20 18.26
CA PRO A 12 -1.20 17.76 18.30
C PRO A 12 -2.20 16.87 19.05
N PHE A 13 -1.79 15.68 19.50
CA PHE A 13 -2.66 14.70 20.15
C PHE A 13 -2.66 14.85 21.67
N GLY A 14 -3.78 14.45 22.30
CA GLY A 14 -3.88 14.25 23.75
C GLY A 14 -3.75 12.77 24.11
N ASP A 15 -4.64 12.30 24.99
CA ASP A 15 -4.92 10.87 25.13
C ASP A 15 -5.75 10.39 23.92
N VAL A 16 -5.25 9.39 23.21
CA VAL A 16 -5.90 8.83 22.01
C VAL A 16 -6.64 7.56 22.40
N PHE A 17 -7.93 7.49 22.07
CA PHE A 17 -8.77 6.33 22.33
C PHE A 17 -9.13 5.64 21.02
N LEU A 18 -8.59 4.44 20.81
CA LEU A 18 -8.98 3.57 19.70
C LEU A 18 -10.16 2.69 20.15
N VAL A 19 -11.31 2.89 19.54
CA VAL A 19 -12.55 2.17 19.87
C VAL A 19 -12.82 1.11 18.80
N VAL A 20 -12.92 -0.15 19.22
CA VAL A 20 -13.27 -1.29 18.38
C VAL A 20 -14.61 -1.85 18.87
N ASP A 21 -15.65 -1.73 18.05
CA ASP A 21 -16.95 -2.34 18.33
C ASP A 21 -17.11 -3.59 17.47
N GLY A 22 -17.17 -4.77 18.09
CA GLY A 22 -17.23 -6.06 17.40
C GLY A 22 -15.85 -6.67 17.10
N TRP A 23 -15.15 -7.12 18.15
CA TRP A 23 -13.83 -7.76 18.03
C TRP A 23 -13.78 -8.95 17.05
N ILE A 24 -14.82 -9.78 17.00
CA ILE A 24 -14.87 -10.95 16.10
C ILE A 24 -14.83 -10.49 14.63
N THR A 25 -15.61 -9.46 14.28
CA THR A 25 -15.67 -8.93 12.92
C THR A 25 -14.30 -8.42 12.49
N LEU A 26 -13.63 -7.65 13.37
CA LEU A 26 -12.27 -7.16 13.10
C LEU A 26 -11.31 -8.31 12.82
N ARG A 27 -11.32 -9.36 13.65
CA ARG A 27 -10.43 -10.52 13.46
C ARG A 27 -10.70 -11.28 12.16
N ASN A 28 -11.97 -11.42 11.78
CA ASN A 28 -12.35 -12.19 10.60
C ASN A 28 -12.06 -11.44 9.29
N GLU A 29 -12.23 -10.10 9.29
CA GLU A 29 -12.05 -9.28 8.09
C GLU A 29 -10.63 -8.70 7.97
N PHE A 30 -9.93 -8.50 9.10
CA PHE A 30 -8.64 -7.81 9.19
C PHE A 30 -7.68 -8.51 10.15
N GLU A 31 -7.33 -9.76 9.85
CA GLU A 31 -6.49 -10.62 10.70
C GLU A 31 -5.17 -9.92 11.12
N ASP A 32 -4.54 -9.19 10.19
CA ASP A 32 -3.27 -8.49 10.43
C ASP A 32 -3.36 -7.40 11.52
N LEU A 33 -4.55 -6.83 11.75
CA LEU A 33 -4.74 -5.79 12.75
C LEU A 33 -4.71 -6.34 14.19
N GLU A 34 -5.05 -7.62 14.41
CA GLU A 34 -5.06 -8.21 15.77
C GLU A 34 -3.66 -8.12 16.42
N ALA A 35 -2.62 -8.40 15.64
CA ALA A 35 -1.23 -8.30 16.09
C ALA A 35 -0.85 -6.86 16.49
N ILE A 36 -1.26 -5.88 15.68
CA ILE A 36 -1.01 -4.45 15.93
C ILE A 36 -1.74 -3.99 17.20
N LEU A 37 -3.03 -4.33 17.33
CA LEU A 37 -3.84 -3.99 18.50
C LEU A 37 -3.28 -4.61 19.79
N THR A 38 -2.73 -5.82 19.71
CA THR A 38 -2.06 -6.46 20.85
C THR A 38 -0.81 -5.68 21.29
N GLN A 39 -0.01 -5.19 20.33
CA GLN A 39 1.14 -4.34 20.63
C GLN A 39 0.72 -3.01 21.25
N LEU A 40 -0.36 -2.39 20.74
CA LEU A 40 -0.93 -1.17 21.30
C LEU A 40 -1.45 -1.39 22.73
N ALA A 41 -2.13 -2.51 23.01
CA ALA A 41 -2.59 -2.82 24.35
C ALA A 41 -1.44 -2.97 25.35
N GLY A 42 -0.34 -3.62 24.94
CA GLY A 42 0.81 -3.89 25.82
C GLY A 42 1.72 -2.68 26.08
N ARG A 43 1.78 -1.70 25.16
CA ARG A 43 2.72 -0.56 25.26
C ARG A 43 2.06 0.82 25.20
N GLY A 44 0.83 0.93 24.72
CA GLY A 44 0.19 2.21 24.40
C GLY A 44 -0.07 3.10 25.61
N LEU A 45 -0.36 2.51 26.78
CA LEU A 45 -0.71 3.27 27.99
C LEU A 45 0.41 4.23 28.45
N THR A 46 1.68 3.87 28.24
CA THR A 46 2.80 4.76 28.60
C THR A 46 2.91 5.98 27.67
N TYR A 47 2.31 5.90 26.49
CA TYR A 47 2.29 6.96 25.47
C TYR A 47 0.94 7.70 25.39
N GLY A 48 -0.03 7.38 26.25
CA GLY A 48 -1.37 7.97 26.21
C GLY A 48 -2.26 7.40 25.10
N ILE A 49 -1.98 6.18 24.63
CA ILE A 49 -2.80 5.44 23.68
C ILE A 49 -3.62 4.39 24.43
N HIS A 50 -4.94 4.47 24.31
CA HIS A 50 -5.91 3.66 25.02
C HIS A 50 -6.72 2.82 24.03
N LEU A 51 -7.00 1.58 24.38
CA LEU A 51 -7.79 0.65 23.56
C LEU A 51 -9.11 0.35 24.27
N LEU A 52 -10.23 0.65 23.60
CA LEU A 52 -11.59 0.34 24.06
C LEU A 52 -12.16 -0.73 23.15
N ILE A 53 -12.59 -1.86 23.72
CA ILE A 53 -13.07 -3.01 22.96
C ILE A 53 -14.50 -3.37 23.39
N GLY A 54 -15.40 -3.40 22.43
CA GLY A 54 -16.69 -4.08 22.50
C GLY A 54 -16.58 -5.50 21.96
N ALA A 55 -16.95 -6.48 22.78
CA ALA A 55 -16.97 -7.89 22.41
C ALA A 55 -18.24 -8.55 22.96
N GLY A 56 -18.75 -9.57 22.25
CA GLY A 56 -19.92 -10.32 22.68
C GLY A 56 -19.63 -11.27 23.84
N ARG A 57 -18.42 -11.85 23.87
CA ARG A 57 -17.96 -12.75 24.94
C ARG A 57 -16.50 -12.47 25.29
N TRP A 58 -16.13 -12.76 26.54
CA TRP A 58 -14.73 -12.70 26.97
C TRP A 58 -13.82 -13.68 26.22
N MET A 59 -14.36 -14.82 25.81
CA MET A 59 -13.64 -15.86 25.09
C MET A 59 -13.28 -15.48 23.64
N ASP A 60 -13.90 -14.43 23.10
CA ASP A 60 -13.56 -13.92 21.77
C ASP A 60 -12.20 -13.20 21.77
N LEU A 61 -11.78 -12.71 22.94
CA LEU A 61 -10.52 -12.02 23.15
C LEU A 61 -9.41 -13.01 23.51
N ARG A 62 -8.29 -12.96 22.78
CA ARG A 62 -7.10 -13.73 23.14
C ARG A 62 -6.57 -13.26 24.51
N PRO A 63 -5.98 -14.16 25.33
CA PRO A 63 -5.42 -13.79 26.63
C PRO A 63 -4.45 -12.61 26.57
N ALA A 64 -3.62 -12.53 25.53
CA ALA A 64 -2.65 -11.45 25.34
C ALA A 64 -3.27 -10.03 25.28
N VAL A 65 -4.46 -9.89 24.72
CA VAL A 65 -5.19 -8.60 24.70
C VAL A 65 -6.05 -8.46 25.94
N ARG A 66 -6.82 -9.51 26.27
CA ARG A 66 -7.78 -9.51 27.39
C ARG A 66 -7.13 -9.17 28.72
N ASP A 67 -5.95 -9.72 29.00
CA ASP A 67 -5.29 -9.57 30.29
C ASP A 67 -4.67 -8.16 30.44
N MET A 68 -4.46 -7.43 29.33
CA MET A 68 -4.04 -6.03 29.33
C MET A 68 -5.19 -5.04 29.59
N LEU A 69 -6.45 -5.50 29.52
CA LEU A 69 -7.62 -4.67 29.78
C LEU A 69 -7.79 -4.45 31.29
N GLY A 70 -7.35 -3.28 31.77
CA GLY A 70 -7.44 -2.89 33.17
C GLY A 70 -8.86 -2.53 33.61
N ALA A 71 -9.57 -1.72 32.83
CA ALA A 71 -10.97 -1.37 33.10
C ALA A 71 -11.90 -2.37 32.39
N ARG A 72 -12.78 -3.01 33.14
CA ARG A 72 -13.72 -4.04 32.64
C ARG A 72 -15.13 -3.69 33.07
N LEU A 73 -16.04 -3.60 32.10
CA LEU A 73 -17.47 -3.42 32.32
C LEU A 73 -18.17 -4.64 31.71
N GLU A 74 -18.65 -5.55 32.56
CA GLU A 74 -19.36 -6.75 32.08
C GLU A 74 -20.86 -6.46 32.08
N MET A 75 -21.47 -6.45 30.90
CA MET A 75 -22.92 -6.34 30.73
C MET A 75 -23.57 -7.73 30.85
N ARG A 76 -24.90 -7.81 30.71
CA ARG A 76 -25.59 -9.11 30.63
C ARG A 76 -24.98 -9.98 29.51
N LEU A 77 -24.42 -11.12 29.89
CA LEU A 77 -23.94 -12.16 28.97
C LEU A 77 -25.08 -13.12 28.60
N GLY A 78 -25.01 -13.69 27.39
CA GLY A 78 -25.95 -14.74 26.97
C GLY A 78 -25.84 -16.01 27.81
N ASP A 79 -24.62 -16.38 28.21
CA ASP A 79 -24.36 -17.44 29.18
C ASP A 79 -23.57 -16.87 30.37
N PRO A 80 -24.13 -16.85 31.61
CA PRO A 80 -23.39 -16.46 32.81
C PRO A 80 -22.11 -17.26 33.07
N SER A 81 -21.97 -18.46 32.51
CA SER A 81 -20.77 -19.28 32.65
C SER A 81 -19.54 -18.68 31.95
N ASP A 82 -19.77 -17.82 30.95
CA ASP A 82 -18.73 -17.07 30.23
C ASP A 82 -18.18 -15.86 31.04
N SER A 83 -18.79 -15.52 32.19
CA SER A 83 -18.36 -14.43 33.06
C SER A 83 -16.92 -14.63 33.54
N MET A 84 -16.09 -13.61 33.37
CA MET A 84 -14.71 -13.58 33.90
C MET A 84 -14.61 -12.89 35.26
N LEU A 85 -15.67 -12.21 35.72
CA LEU A 85 -15.69 -11.54 37.03
C LEU A 85 -16.25 -12.45 38.13
N ASP A 86 -17.53 -12.82 38.05
CA ASP A 86 -18.18 -13.75 38.97
C ASP A 86 -19.45 -14.38 38.37
N ARG A 87 -19.46 -15.70 38.21
CA ARG A 87 -20.59 -16.44 37.63
C ARG A 87 -21.89 -16.27 38.42
N ARG A 88 -21.83 -16.20 39.75
CA ARG A 88 -23.04 -16.12 40.58
C ARG A 88 -23.68 -14.76 40.45
N THR A 89 -22.88 -13.69 40.49
CA THR A 89 -23.37 -12.33 40.26
C THR A 89 -23.86 -12.15 38.83
N ALA A 90 -23.18 -12.72 37.82
CA ALA A 90 -23.61 -12.66 36.43
C ALA A 90 -25.01 -13.27 36.20
N MET A 91 -25.37 -14.34 36.92
CA MET A 91 -26.72 -14.93 36.89
C MET A 91 -27.81 -14.00 37.44
N LEU A 92 -27.44 -13.03 38.28
CA LEU A 92 -28.37 -12.07 38.89
C LEU A 92 -28.53 -10.79 38.06
N VAL A 93 -27.77 -10.62 36.97
CA VAL A 93 -27.92 -9.50 36.04
C VAL A 93 -29.20 -9.71 35.22
N PRO A 94 -30.16 -8.76 35.21
CA PRO A 94 -31.44 -8.94 34.50
C PRO A 94 -31.30 -9.09 32.98
N GLU A 95 -32.05 -10.01 32.38
CA GLU A 95 -32.01 -10.31 30.94
C GLU A 95 -32.63 -9.22 30.06
N ASN A 96 -33.83 -8.75 30.41
CA ASN A 96 -34.60 -7.83 29.58
C ASN A 96 -34.45 -6.37 30.04
N THR A 97 -33.27 -6.00 30.52
CA THR A 97 -32.99 -4.63 30.99
C THR A 97 -31.63 -4.17 30.48
N PRO A 98 -31.56 -3.70 29.21
CA PRO A 98 -30.34 -3.18 28.60
C PRO A 98 -29.69 -2.09 29.46
N GLY A 99 -28.35 -2.03 29.44
CA GLY A 99 -27.57 -1.11 30.27
C GLY A 99 -27.21 -1.65 31.65
N ARG A 100 -27.80 -2.76 32.11
CA ARG A 100 -27.39 -3.44 33.36
C ARG A 100 -26.11 -4.26 33.15
N GLY A 101 -25.30 -4.28 34.20
CA GLY A 101 -24.09 -5.09 34.23
C GLY A 101 -23.52 -5.16 35.64
N MET A 102 -22.30 -5.67 35.76
CA MET A 102 -21.54 -5.68 36.99
C MET A 102 -20.12 -5.12 36.83
N THR A 103 -19.61 -4.57 37.93
CA THR A 103 -18.23 -4.09 38.05
C THR A 103 -17.30 -5.21 38.53
N PRO A 104 -15.97 -5.04 38.43
CA PRO A 104 -15.00 -6.00 38.99
C PRO A 104 -15.18 -6.26 40.49
N ASP A 105 -15.70 -5.27 41.23
CA ASP A 105 -16.01 -5.39 42.67
C ASP A 105 -17.34 -6.13 42.94
N ARG A 106 -18.00 -6.63 41.89
CA ARG A 106 -19.28 -7.36 41.90
C ARG A 106 -20.49 -6.51 42.27
N TYR A 107 -20.40 -5.19 42.10
CA TYR A 107 -21.56 -4.32 42.22
C TYR A 107 -22.37 -4.29 40.92
N HIS A 108 -23.69 -4.26 41.04
CA HIS A 108 -24.56 -4.04 39.88
C HIS A 108 -24.51 -2.56 39.49
N PHE A 109 -24.44 -2.28 38.19
CA PHE A 109 -24.51 -0.92 37.67
C PHE A 109 -25.61 -0.76 36.61
N LEU A 110 -25.92 0.48 36.28
CA LEU A 110 -26.72 0.88 35.12
C LEU A 110 -25.93 1.89 34.30
N ALA A 111 -25.72 1.62 33.02
CA ALA A 111 -25.11 2.57 32.11
C ALA A 111 -26.00 3.81 31.98
N ALA A 112 -25.41 4.99 32.12
CA ALA A 112 -26.10 6.25 31.86
C ALA A 112 -26.37 6.41 30.35
N LEU A 113 -27.45 7.09 30.01
CA LEU A 113 -27.74 7.46 28.62
C LEU A 113 -26.84 8.63 28.19
N PRO A 114 -26.27 8.60 26.97
CA PRO A 114 -25.42 9.66 26.44
C PRO A 114 -26.23 10.90 26.00
N ARG A 115 -26.86 11.58 26.96
CA ARG A 115 -27.71 12.76 26.75
C ARG A 115 -27.61 13.75 27.90
N MET A 116 -27.88 15.02 27.63
CA MET A 116 -27.82 16.11 28.62
C MET A 116 -29.14 16.89 28.76
N ASP A 117 -30.22 16.41 28.14
CA ASP A 117 -31.55 17.03 28.14
C ASP A 117 -32.41 16.66 29.37
N GLY A 118 -31.84 15.94 30.33
CA GLY A 118 -32.51 15.50 31.56
C GLY A 118 -33.50 14.34 31.38
N ARG A 119 -33.70 13.85 30.14
CA ARG A 119 -34.59 12.70 29.88
C ARG A 119 -33.91 11.39 30.24
N GLN A 120 -34.71 10.41 30.69
CA GLN A 120 -34.24 9.08 31.12
C GLN A 120 -34.83 7.94 30.26
N THR A 121 -35.37 8.26 29.08
CA THR A 121 -36.01 7.31 28.16
C THR A 121 -35.11 7.02 26.95
N VAL A 122 -35.39 5.92 26.24
CA VAL A 122 -34.64 5.52 25.03
C VAL A 122 -35.38 5.80 23.72
N ASP A 123 -36.68 6.11 23.77
CA ASP A 123 -37.54 6.27 22.58
C ASP A 123 -37.05 7.34 21.59
N ASP A 124 -36.37 8.36 22.11
CA ASP A 124 -35.81 9.51 21.37
C ASP A 124 -34.29 9.65 21.59
N LEU A 125 -33.60 8.54 21.89
CA LEU A 125 -32.19 8.58 22.28
C LEU A 125 -31.30 9.16 21.17
N SER A 126 -31.57 8.84 19.91
CA SER A 126 -30.83 9.40 18.77
C SER A 126 -30.88 10.93 18.73
N ASP A 127 -32.05 11.53 19.00
CA ASP A 127 -32.21 12.98 19.06
C ASP A 127 -31.49 13.57 20.27
N GLY A 128 -31.54 12.89 21.42
CA GLY A 128 -30.81 13.28 22.64
C GLY A 128 -29.30 13.32 22.43
N VAL A 129 -28.76 12.31 21.76
CA VAL A 129 -27.32 12.23 21.40
C VAL A 129 -26.95 13.33 20.41
N ALA A 130 -27.76 13.55 19.36
CA ALA A 130 -27.50 14.58 18.36
C ALA A 130 -27.46 15.99 18.99
N LYS A 131 -28.36 16.27 19.94
CA LYS A 131 -28.36 17.52 20.73
C LYS A 131 -27.10 17.63 21.58
N LEU A 132 -26.71 16.59 22.32
CA LEU A 132 -25.46 16.57 23.09
C LEU A 132 -24.25 16.89 22.22
N VAL A 133 -24.12 16.25 21.05
CA VAL A 133 -23.01 16.48 20.11
C VAL A 133 -23.02 17.93 19.60
N THR A 134 -24.19 18.45 19.24
CA THR A 134 -24.34 19.82 18.75
C THR A 134 -23.94 20.84 19.82
N GLU A 135 -24.40 20.66 21.06
CA GLU A 135 -24.05 21.54 22.17
C GLU A 135 -22.54 21.52 22.47
N VAL A 136 -21.92 20.34 22.52
CA VAL A 136 -20.47 20.21 22.70
C VAL A 136 -19.71 20.90 21.57
N SER A 137 -20.13 20.72 20.33
CA SER A 137 -19.50 21.36 19.17
C SER A 137 -19.65 22.89 19.18
N ASN A 138 -20.79 23.42 19.62
CA ASN A 138 -21.04 24.86 19.66
C ASN A 138 -20.17 25.57 20.71
N HIS A 139 -19.83 24.86 21.79
CA HIS A 139 -19.06 25.41 22.92
C HIS A 139 -17.54 25.15 22.82
N TRP A 140 -17.07 24.41 21.81
CA TRP A 140 -15.65 24.21 21.54
C TRP A 140 -15.17 25.10 20.41
N HIS A 141 -14.33 26.09 20.72
CA HIS A 141 -13.77 27.03 19.73
C HIS A 141 -12.31 26.73 19.34
N GLY A 142 -11.72 25.66 19.88
CA GLY A 142 -10.37 25.21 19.54
C GLY A 142 -10.33 24.34 18.28
N PRO A 143 -9.14 23.88 17.87
CA PRO A 143 -9.04 22.88 16.81
C PRO A 143 -9.75 21.58 17.19
N GLY A 144 -10.39 20.93 16.23
CA GLY A 144 -10.99 19.62 16.42
C GLY A 144 -9.95 18.50 16.53
N ALA A 145 -10.41 17.28 16.81
CA ALA A 145 -9.54 16.11 16.81
C ALA A 145 -8.86 15.94 15.44
N PRO A 146 -7.54 15.66 15.39
CA PRO A 146 -6.85 15.40 14.12
C PRO A 146 -7.51 14.23 13.38
N ARG A 147 -7.75 14.39 12.08
CA ARG A 147 -8.39 13.37 11.26
C ARG A 147 -7.41 12.25 10.92
N VAL A 148 -7.93 11.03 10.80
CA VAL A 148 -7.19 9.92 10.19
C VAL A 148 -6.84 10.33 8.77
N ARG A 149 -5.54 10.37 8.46
CA ARG A 149 -5.05 10.69 7.12
C ARG A 149 -5.22 9.44 6.26
N LEU A 150 -5.95 9.58 5.15
CA LEU A 150 -6.22 8.49 4.22
C LEU A 150 -5.35 8.66 2.98
N LEU A 151 -5.08 7.56 2.27
CA LEU A 151 -4.58 7.65 0.90
C LEU A 151 -5.56 8.48 0.05
N PRO A 152 -5.09 9.53 -0.63
CA PRO A 152 -5.95 10.39 -1.42
C PRO A 152 -6.50 9.62 -2.63
N ALA A 153 -7.75 9.90 -2.98
CA ALA A 153 -8.37 9.30 -4.18
C ALA A 153 -7.69 9.77 -5.49
N LYS A 154 -7.06 10.94 -5.48
CA LYS A 154 -6.25 11.48 -6.57
C LYS A 154 -4.97 12.06 -5.98
N PHE A 155 -3.83 11.61 -6.46
CA PHE A 155 -2.53 12.15 -6.09
C PHE A 155 -1.95 12.94 -7.28
N PRO A 156 -1.89 14.28 -7.22
CA PRO A 156 -1.38 15.08 -8.33
C PRO A 156 0.12 14.86 -8.56
N TYR A 157 0.51 14.74 -9.84
CA TYR A 157 1.92 14.53 -10.22
C TYR A 157 2.88 15.56 -9.61
N HIS A 158 2.50 16.84 -9.57
CA HIS A 158 3.35 17.92 -9.04
C HIS A 158 3.65 17.80 -7.54
N GLN A 159 2.95 16.93 -6.81
CA GLN A 159 3.22 16.63 -5.41
C GLN A 159 4.25 15.50 -5.24
N LEU A 160 4.64 14.80 -6.30
CA LEU A 160 5.77 13.89 -6.24
C LEU A 160 7.04 14.68 -5.92
N PRO A 161 7.88 14.20 -5.00
CA PRO A 161 9.09 14.91 -4.61
C PRO A 161 10.20 14.67 -5.64
N ILE A 162 10.04 15.24 -6.83
CA ILE A 162 10.94 15.06 -7.98
C ILE A 162 12.39 15.45 -7.65
N GLN A 163 12.58 16.47 -6.81
CA GLN A 163 13.91 16.98 -6.42
C GLN A 163 14.49 16.30 -5.16
N ASP A 164 13.84 15.25 -4.64
CA ASP A 164 14.35 14.51 -3.49
C ASP A 164 15.67 13.81 -3.85
N PRO A 165 16.74 13.95 -3.05
CA PRO A 165 18.05 13.40 -3.36
C PRO A 165 18.13 11.87 -3.22
N ARG A 166 17.10 11.21 -2.65
CA ARG A 166 17.07 9.75 -2.55
C ARG A 166 17.19 9.09 -3.93
N PRO A 167 17.87 7.94 -4.03
CA PRO A 167 18.03 7.23 -5.29
C PRO A 167 16.68 6.73 -5.83
N GLY A 168 16.58 6.68 -7.16
CA GLY A 168 15.41 6.17 -7.87
C GLY A 168 14.42 7.24 -8.32
N ILE A 169 13.34 6.78 -8.94
CA ILE A 169 12.27 7.61 -9.49
C ILE A 169 11.07 7.60 -8.54
N PRO A 170 10.55 8.76 -8.08
CA PRO A 170 9.36 8.80 -7.24
C PRO A 170 8.11 8.39 -8.03
N ILE A 171 7.33 7.47 -7.48
CA ILE A 171 6.14 6.91 -8.17
C ILE A 171 4.82 7.13 -7.43
N GLY A 172 4.85 7.53 -6.16
CA GLY A 172 3.64 7.72 -5.36
C GLY A 172 3.95 7.87 -3.88
N ILE A 173 2.96 7.53 -3.04
CA ILE A 173 3.06 7.52 -1.58
C ILE A 173 2.55 6.19 -1.02
N ALA A 174 3.10 5.76 0.12
CA ALA A 174 2.70 4.53 0.81
C ALA A 174 1.49 4.78 1.75
N GLU A 175 0.67 3.77 1.98
CA GLU A 175 -0.46 3.88 2.92
C GLU A 175 0.00 4.01 4.37
N GLU A 176 1.08 3.30 4.72
CA GLU A 176 1.60 3.18 6.09
C GLU A 176 1.92 4.54 6.74
N ASP A 177 2.63 5.40 6.01
CA ASP A 177 3.15 6.67 6.54
C ASP A 177 2.81 7.89 5.68
N LEU A 178 2.15 7.69 4.52
CA LEU A 178 1.96 8.70 3.46
C LEU A 178 3.28 9.28 2.94
N GLY A 179 4.38 8.57 3.19
CA GLY A 179 5.71 8.89 2.73
C GLY A 179 5.88 8.55 1.25
N PRO A 180 6.75 9.28 0.53
CA PRO A 180 6.98 9.04 -0.88
C PRO A 180 7.71 7.71 -1.14
N VAL A 181 7.31 7.06 -2.23
CA VAL A 181 7.81 5.77 -2.68
C VAL A 181 8.66 5.94 -3.93
N PHE A 182 9.85 5.35 -3.93
CA PHE A 182 10.83 5.44 -5.02
C PHE A 182 11.10 4.07 -5.62
N LEU A 183 11.28 4.02 -6.95
CA LEU A 183 11.80 2.87 -7.67
C LEU A 183 13.28 3.09 -7.98
N ASP A 184 14.17 2.39 -7.28
CA ASP A 184 15.61 2.43 -7.54
C ASP A 184 16.01 1.38 -8.58
N LEU A 185 15.87 1.74 -9.85
CA LEU A 185 16.21 0.88 -10.97
C LEU A 185 17.72 0.70 -11.19
N ASN A 186 18.58 1.43 -10.47
CA ASN A 186 20.03 1.16 -10.50
C ASN A 186 20.40 -0.11 -9.72
N THR A 187 19.55 -0.48 -8.77
CA THR A 187 19.67 -1.69 -7.95
C THR A 187 18.83 -2.82 -8.51
N GLU A 188 17.59 -2.54 -8.94
CA GLU A 188 16.65 -3.54 -9.47
C GLU A 188 16.16 -3.08 -10.86
N PRO A 189 16.81 -3.50 -11.98
CA PRO A 189 16.73 -2.81 -13.26
C PRO A 189 15.38 -2.87 -13.99
N HIS A 190 14.48 -3.75 -13.57
CA HIS A 190 13.23 -3.99 -14.27
C HIS A 190 12.03 -3.76 -13.35
N PHE A 191 10.86 -3.55 -13.94
CA PHE A 191 9.62 -3.36 -13.19
C PHE A 191 8.43 -4.02 -13.90
N LEU A 192 7.60 -4.73 -13.15
CA LEU A 192 6.38 -5.35 -13.65
C LEU A 192 5.14 -4.66 -13.07
N LEU A 193 4.22 -4.24 -13.92
CA LEU A 193 2.96 -3.63 -13.52
C LEU A 193 1.79 -4.47 -14.03
N TYR A 194 0.97 -4.97 -13.12
CA TYR A 194 -0.25 -5.71 -13.43
C TYR A 194 -1.47 -4.90 -13.03
N GLY A 195 -2.49 -4.87 -13.88
CA GLY A 195 -3.78 -4.29 -13.51
C GLY A 195 -4.79 -4.34 -14.65
N ASP A 196 -6.07 -4.39 -14.34
CA ASP A 196 -7.14 -4.47 -15.35
C ASP A 196 -7.31 -3.18 -16.15
N SER A 197 -8.27 -3.18 -17.07
CA SER A 197 -8.64 -1.97 -17.82
C SER A 197 -8.95 -0.83 -16.86
N GLU A 198 -8.52 0.39 -17.19
CA GLU A 198 -8.80 1.61 -16.41
C GLU A 198 -8.23 1.64 -14.98
N SER A 199 -7.40 0.66 -14.60
CA SER A 199 -6.72 0.64 -13.29
C SER A 199 -5.65 1.72 -13.12
N GLY A 200 -5.19 2.36 -14.20
CA GLY A 200 -4.19 3.44 -14.17
C GLY A 200 -2.80 3.07 -14.72
N LYS A 201 -2.64 1.91 -15.37
CA LYS A 201 -1.36 1.46 -15.94
C LYS A 201 -0.67 2.48 -16.85
N SER A 202 -1.37 2.98 -17.87
CA SER A 202 -0.80 3.97 -18.80
C SER A 202 -0.50 5.31 -18.10
N THR A 203 -1.30 5.68 -17.09
CA THR A 203 -1.04 6.86 -16.25
C THR A 203 0.23 6.68 -15.43
N PHE A 204 0.47 5.49 -14.88
CA PHE A 204 1.71 5.15 -14.19
C PHE A 204 2.91 5.28 -15.13
N LEU A 205 2.87 4.67 -16.32
CA LEU A 205 3.97 4.73 -17.28
C LEU A 205 4.25 6.18 -17.72
N ARG A 206 3.20 6.98 -17.96
CA ARG A 206 3.32 8.42 -18.25
C ARG A 206 3.97 9.19 -17.11
N ALA A 207 3.52 8.98 -15.88
CA ALA A 207 4.06 9.64 -14.69
C ALA A 207 5.53 9.24 -14.46
N PHE A 208 5.84 7.96 -14.60
CA PHE A 208 7.20 7.44 -14.50
C PHE A 208 8.13 8.06 -15.56
N ALA A 209 7.72 8.07 -16.83
CA ALA A 209 8.50 8.66 -17.92
C ALA A 209 8.75 10.15 -17.67
N ARG A 210 7.73 10.89 -17.23
CA ARG A 210 7.87 12.30 -16.87
C ARG A 210 8.83 12.51 -15.69
N ALA A 211 8.72 11.70 -14.64
CA ALA A 211 9.62 11.79 -13.48
C ALA A 211 11.08 11.45 -13.83
N LEU A 212 11.29 10.55 -14.78
CA LEU A 212 12.61 10.26 -15.33
C LEU A 212 13.19 11.47 -16.08
N VAL A 213 12.40 12.09 -16.97
CA VAL A 213 12.78 13.31 -17.72
C VAL A 213 13.06 14.48 -16.78
N ASP A 214 12.28 14.64 -15.72
CA ASP A 214 12.43 15.76 -14.79
C ASP A 214 13.63 15.59 -13.83
N ARG A 215 14.15 14.36 -13.67
CA ARG A 215 15.30 14.05 -12.78
C ARG A 215 16.63 13.93 -13.50
N HIS A 216 16.62 13.51 -14.76
CA HIS A 216 17.83 13.20 -15.50
C HIS A 216 17.88 13.99 -16.79
N PRO A 217 19.06 14.49 -17.19
CA PRO A 217 19.22 15.06 -18.52
C PRO A 217 19.20 13.96 -19.60
N PRO A 218 18.95 14.34 -20.86
CA PRO A 218 19.04 13.48 -22.03
C PRO A 218 20.35 12.64 -22.10
N SER A 219 21.48 13.22 -21.68
CA SER A 219 22.79 12.56 -21.68
C SER A 219 22.91 11.38 -20.71
N GLU A 220 22.01 11.30 -19.72
CA GLU A 220 22.01 10.24 -18.69
C GLU A 220 20.89 9.21 -18.90
N ALA A 221 19.75 9.62 -19.48
CA ALA A 221 18.60 8.74 -19.66
C ALA A 221 17.97 8.87 -21.06
N ARG A 222 17.66 7.73 -21.66
CA ARG A 222 16.95 7.60 -22.95
C ARG A 222 15.77 6.68 -22.80
N ILE A 223 14.69 6.95 -23.53
CA ILE A 223 13.41 6.26 -23.42
C ILE A 223 13.01 5.72 -24.79
N LEU A 224 12.73 4.42 -24.84
CA LEU A 224 12.04 3.75 -25.93
C LEU A 224 10.63 3.36 -25.46
N MET A 225 9.60 3.73 -26.19
CA MET A 225 8.21 3.39 -25.86
C MET A 225 7.62 2.41 -26.86
N ILE A 226 6.94 1.39 -26.35
CA ILE A 226 6.18 0.41 -27.13
C ILE A 226 4.74 0.48 -26.64
N ASP A 227 3.84 0.94 -27.51
CA ASP A 227 2.45 1.19 -27.18
C ASP A 227 1.58 1.10 -28.44
N TYR A 228 0.87 -0.01 -28.58
CA TYR A 228 0.03 -0.29 -29.75
C TYR A 228 -1.34 0.39 -29.67
N ARG A 229 -1.71 0.95 -28.52
CA ARG A 229 -3.00 1.64 -28.31
C ARG A 229 -2.89 3.16 -28.27
N HIS A 230 -1.68 3.69 -28.44
CA HIS A 230 -1.40 5.13 -28.42
C HIS A 230 -1.71 5.80 -27.07
N SER A 231 -1.80 4.99 -26.01
CA SER A 231 -1.98 5.38 -24.62
C SER A 231 -0.80 6.14 -24.02
N LEU A 232 0.36 6.21 -24.69
CA LEU A 232 1.57 6.92 -24.26
C LEU A 232 1.94 8.08 -25.20
N LEU A 233 1.14 8.35 -26.25
CA LEU A 233 1.39 9.50 -27.12
C LEU A 233 1.47 10.80 -26.31
N GLY A 234 2.47 11.63 -26.63
CA GLY A 234 2.74 12.90 -25.95
C GLY A 234 3.27 12.78 -24.52
N ALA A 235 3.54 11.58 -24.02
CA ALA A 235 4.08 11.38 -22.66
C ALA A 235 5.47 11.99 -22.49
N VAL A 236 6.30 11.92 -23.54
CA VAL A 236 7.64 12.51 -23.59
C VAL A 236 7.80 13.21 -24.94
N SER A 237 8.10 14.51 -24.90
CA SER A 237 8.31 15.35 -26.09
C SER A 237 9.74 15.89 -26.19
N SER A 238 10.62 15.50 -25.27
CA SER A 238 12.03 15.93 -25.22
C SER A 238 12.95 14.93 -25.90
N ASP A 239 14.23 15.31 -26.03
CA ASP A 239 15.30 14.47 -26.59
C ASP A 239 15.55 13.16 -25.84
N HIS A 240 14.85 12.91 -24.72
CA HIS A 240 14.85 11.63 -24.04
C HIS A 240 14.23 10.52 -24.89
N LEU A 241 13.18 10.82 -25.67
CA LEU A 241 12.49 9.83 -26.49
C LEU A 241 13.29 9.50 -27.75
N ILE A 242 13.83 8.28 -27.84
CA ILE A 242 14.59 7.82 -29.01
C ILE A 242 13.75 7.03 -30.00
N GLY A 243 12.61 6.50 -29.56
CA GLY A 243 11.74 5.69 -30.40
C GLY A 243 10.36 5.51 -29.78
N PHE A 244 9.36 5.44 -30.66
CA PHE A 244 7.97 5.15 -30.30
C PHE A 244 7.42 4.13 -31.31
N ALA A 245 7.15 2.92 -30.83
CA ALA A 245 6.63 1.83 -31.65
C ALA A 245 5.14 1.60 -31.38
N THR A 246 4.34 1.71 -32.45
CA THR A 246 2.89 1.49 -32.44
C THR A 246 2.46 0.18 -33.08
N THR A 247 3.42 -0.57 -33.64
CA THR A 247 3.18 -1.85 -34.31
C THR A 247 4.27 -2.85 -33.93
N ALA A 248 3.95 -4.15 -34.05
CA ALA A 248 4.90 -5.22 -33.73
C ALA A 248 6.15 -5.20 -34.61
N THR A 249 6.01 -4.90 -35.91
CA THR A 249 7.15 -4.78 -36.83
C THR A 249 8.13 -3.69 -36.37
N ARG A 250 7.60 -2.49 -36.10
CA ARG A 250 8.44 -1.35 -35.67
C ARG A 250 9.05 -1.58 -34.29
N ALA A 251 8.32 -2.24 -33.38
CA ALA A 251 8.86 -2.63 -32.09
C ALA A 251 10.03 -3.62 -32.25
N GLY A 252 9.89 -4.61 -33.13
CA GLY A 252 10.94 -5.58 -33.43
C GLY A 252 12.20 -4.91 -34.01
N GLU A 253 12.04 -4.01 -34.97
CA GLU A 253 13.16 -3.24 -35.56
C GLU A 253 13.92 -2.43 -34.50
N MET A 254 13.20 -1.63 -33.70
CA MET A 254 13.80 -0.81 -32.64
C MET A 254 14.47 -1.68 -31.55
N LEU A 255 13.86 -2.79 -31.16
CA LEU A 255 14.43 -3.68 -30.15
C LEU A 255 15.65 -4.45 -30.66
N ALA A 256 15.73 -4.74 -31.96
CA ALA A 256 16.92 -5.30 -32.56
C ALA A 256 18.10 -4.31 -32.49
N GLU A 257 17.87 -3.02 -32.77
CA GLU A 257 18.88 -1.97 -32.59
C GLU A 257 19.29 -1.84 -31.11
N VAL A 258 18.33 -1.87 -30.19
CA VAL A 258 18.62 -1.87 -28.76
C VAL A 258 19.48 -3.07 -28.36
N ALA A 259 19.13 -4.28 -28.79
CA ALA A 259 19.89 -5.49 -28.50
C ALA A 259 21.35 -5.37 -28.99
N GLN A 260 21.57 -4.81 -30.18
CA GLN A 260 22.93 -4.57 -30.70
C GLN A 260 23.72 -3.58 -29.83
N VAL A 261 23.09 -2.48 -29.38
CA VAL A 261 23.75 -1.52 -28.49
C VAL A 261 24.05 -2.17 -27.14
N MET A 262 23.10 -2.93 -26.58
CA MET A 262 23.29 -3.63 -25.30
C MET A 262 24.39 -4.69 -25.37
N GLU A 263 24.50 -5.41 -26.49
CA GLU A 263 25.59 -6.35 -26.76
C GLU A 263 26.95 -5.66 -26.71
N SER A 264 27.09 -4.47 -27.32
CA SER A 264 28.34 -3.70 -27.30
C SER A 264 28.72 -3.17 -25.91
N ARG A 265 27.77 -3.16 -24.97
CA ARG A 265 27.99 -2.74 -23.58
C ARG A 265 28.32 -3.90 -22.65
N LEU A 266 28.19 -5.16 -23.09
CA LEU A 266 28.54 -6.31 -22.26
C LEU A 266 30.03 -6.27 -21.90
N PRO A 267 30.41 -6.59 -20.65
CA PRO A 267 31.80 -6.57 -20.25
C PRO A 267 32.58 -7.69 -20.95
N GLY A 268 33.64 -7.31 -21.67
CA GLY A 268 34.60 -8.24 -22.26
C GLY A 268 35.57 -8.84 -21.22
N PRO A 269 36.38 -9.84 -21.60
CA PRO A 269 37.37 -10.48 -20.72
C PRO A 269 38.44 -9.52 -20.17
N GLU A 270 38.64 -8.37 -20.83
CA GLU A 270 39.57 -7.31 -20.44
C GLU A 270 39.06 -6.40 -19.33
N VAL A 271 37.77 -6.47 -18.98
CA VAL A 271 37.17 -5.57 -17.98
C VAL A 271 37.61 -5.98 -16.58
N THR A 272 38.25 -5.06 -15.87
CA THR A 272 38.72 -5.28 -14.50
C THR A 272 37.57 -5.29 -13.48
N PRO A 273 37.73 -5.91 -12.30
CA PRO A 273 36.73 -5.86 -11.22
C PRO A 273 36.37 -4.44 -10.75
N GLU A 274 37.31 -3.49 -10.84
CA GLU A 274 37.03 -2.08 -10.52
C GLU A 274 36.15 -1.44 -11.57
N GLN A 275 36.46 -1.66 -12.86
CA GLN A 275 35.63 -1.21 -13.97
C GLN A 275 34.22 -1.82 -13.91
N LEU A 276 34.11 -3.11 -13.55
CA LEU A 276 32.82 -3.78 -13.33
C LEU A 276 31.97 -3.06 -12.27
N ARG A 277 32.57 -2.66 -11.14
CA ARG A 277 31.84 -1.98 -10.06
C ARG A 277 31.38 -0.57 -10.41
N ASN A 278 32.18 0.19 -11.16
CA ASN A 278 31.90 1.59 -11.47
C ASN A 278 31.31 1.80 -12.89
N ARG A 279 31.13 0.73 -13.66
CA ARG A 279 30.59 0.73 -15.03
C ARG A 279 31.39 1.57 -16.02
N SER A 280 32.72 1.69 -15.84
CA SER A 280 33.51 2.64 -16.62
C SER A 280 34.00 2.13 -17.99
N TRP A 281 33.72 0.88 -18.37
CA TRP A 281 34.14 0.32 -19.67
C TRP A 281 33.26 0.79 -20.83
N TRP A 282 32.05 1.26 -20.55
CA TRP A 282 31.18 1.92 -21.51
C TRP A 282 30.81 3.32 -21.03
N ARG A 283 30.34 4.16 -21.94
CA ARG A 283 29.83 5.50 -21.66
C ARG A 283 28.55 5.76 -22.42
N GLY A 284 27.70 6.60 -21.85
CA GLY A 284 26.45 7.04 -22.48
C GLY A 284 25.26 6.92 -21.54
N PRO A 285 24.06 7.21 -22.04
CA PRO A 285 22.86 7.17 -21.24
C PRO A 285 22.41 5.74 -20.93
N GLN A 286 21.73 5.59 -19.80
CA GLN A 286 20.91 4.42 -19.50
C GLN A 286 19.66 4.42 -20.38
N LEU A 287 19.20 3.24 -20.76
CA LEU A 287 18.07 3.04 -21.65
C LEU A 287 16.89 2.44 -20.91
N TYR A 288 15.74 3.11 -20.99
CA TYR A 288 14.48 2.70 -20.40
C TYR A 288 13.50 2.29 -21.51
N VAL A 289 13.18 1.00 -21.56
CA VAL A 289 12.17 0.44 -22.47
C VAL A 289 10.85 0.37 -21.71
N LEU A 290 9.91 1.24 -22.06
CA LEU A 290 8.56 1.28 -21.49
C LEU A 290 7.59 0.56 -22.42
N VAL A 291 6.90 -0.45 -21.91
CA VAL A 291 5.97 -1.28 -22.68
C VAL A 291 4.60 -1.22 -22.05
N ASP A 292 3.63 -0.63 -22.74
CA ASP A 292 2.22 -0.63 -22.35
C ASP A 292 1.47 -1.79 -22.99
N ASP A 293 0.38 -2.23 -22.35
CA ASP A 293 -0.47 -3.35 -22.78
C ASP A 293 0.34 -4.55 -23.32
N TYR A 294 1.30 -5.04 -22.52
CA TYR A 294 2.23 -6.10 -22.91
C TYR A 294 1.55 -7.40 -23.35
N ASP A 295 0.33 -7.66 -22.90
CA ASP A 295 -0.51 -8.77 -23.39
C ASP A 295 -0.83 -8.69 -24.89
N LEU A 296 -0.72 -7.51 -25.52
CA LEU A 296 -0.83 -7.31 -26.96
C LEU A 296 0.53 -7.41 -27.69
N VAL A 297 1.63 -7.27 -26.95
CA VAL A 297 3.00 -7.34 -27.48
C VAL A 297 3.52 -8.77 -27.48
N ALA A 298 3.31 -9.48 -26.36
CA ALA A 298 3.62 -10.89 -26.21
C ALA A 298 2.43 -11.74 -26.66
N THR A 299 2.45 -12.14 -27.93
CA THR A 299 1.39 -12.95 -28.54
C THR A 299 1.88 -14.37 -28.82
N GLN A 300 0.97 -15.27 -29.21
CA GLN A 300 1.34 -16.63 -29.61
C GLN A 300 2.23 -16.68 -30.87
N SER A 301 2.15 -15.66 -31.74
CA SER A 301 2.95 -15.61 -32.97
C SER A 301 4.37 -15.10 -32.73
N GLY A 302 4.65 -14.55 -31.55
CA GLY A 302 5.96 -14.06 -31.16
C GLY A 302 5.90 -12.94 -30.14
N ASN A 303 7.07 -12.63 -29.60
CA ASN A 303 7.27 -11.55 -28.65
C ASN A 303 8.52 -10.75 -29.05
N PRO A 304 8.40 -9.49 -29.51
CA PRO A 304 9.55 -8.65 -29.87
C PRO A 304 10.56 -8.47 -28.73
N LEU A 305 10.10 -8.49 -27.47
CA LEU A 305 10.97 -8.30 -26.29
C LEU A 305 11.90 -9.51 -26.06
N SER A 306 11.64 -10.65 -26.68
CA SER A 306 12.53 -11.83 -26.61
C SER A 306 13.96 -11.52 -27.08
N LEU A 307 14.14 -10.53 -27.95
CA LEU A 307 15.45 -10.05 -28.40
C LEU A 307 16.34 -9.53 -27.27
N LEU A 308 15.74 -9.07 -26.16
CA LEU A 308 16.45 -8.57 -24.99
C LEU A 308 16.67 -9.63 -23.92
N HIS A 309 16.15 -10.85 -24.09
CA HIS A 309 16.13 -11.88 -23.06
C HIS A 309 17.52 -12.17 -22.49
N ASN A 310 18.53 -12.28 -23.36
CA ASN A 310 19.91 -12.58 -22.98
C ASN A 310 20.60 -11.42 -22.24
N HIS A 311 20.05 -10.21 -22.29
CA HIS A 311 20.61 -9.01 -21.66
C HIS A 311 19.96 -8.69 -20.31
N LEU A 312 18.81 -9.29 -19.99
CA LEU A 312 18.08 -9.02 -18.74
C LEU A 312 18.93 -9.32 -17.50
N GLY A 313 19.69 -10.42 -17.52
CA GLY A 313 20.55 -10.81 -16.40
C GLY A 313 21.69 -9.82 -16.11
N GLN A 314 22.23 -9.17 -17.14
CA GLN A 314 23.32 -8.19 -17.05
C GLN A 314 22.81 -6.74 -17.19
N ALA A 315 21.49 -6.52 -17.16
CA ALA A 315 20.86 -5.23 -17.44
C ALA A 315 21.41 -4.10 -16.56
N ARG A 316 21.73 -4.42 -15.30
CA ARG A 316 22.35 -3.52 -14.34
C ARG A 316 23.71 -3.00 -14.83
N ASP A 317 24.51 -3.84 -15.46
CA ASP A 317 25.89 -3.52 -15.86
C ASP A 317 25.94 -2.72 -17.16
N ILE A 318 24.98 -2.97 -18.05
CA ILE A 318 24.89 -2.34 -19.38
C ILE A 318 23.94 -1.11 -19.43
N GLY A 319 23.29 -0.80 -18.32
CA GLY A 319 22.36 0.34 -18.21
C GLY A 319 21.06 0.13 -18.99
N LEU A 320 20.51 -1.10 -18.96
CA LEU A 320 19.21 -1.44 -19.53
C LEU A 320 18.15 -1.50 -18.43
N HIS A 321 16.99 -0.90 -18.69
CA HIS A 321 15.82 -0.99 -17.84
C HIS A 321 14.59 -1.36 -18.66
N VAL A 322 13.79 -2.29 -18.16
CA VAL A 322 12.59 -2.77 -18.85
C VAL A 322 11.41 -2.66 -17.90
N ILE A 323 10.43 -1.83 -18.25
CA ILE A 323 9.25 -1.54 -17.46
C ILE A 323 8.04 -1.99 -18.27
N VAL A 324 7.36 -3.01 -17.76
CA VAL A 324 6.29 -3.70 -18.49
C VAL A 324 4.98 -3.52 -17.76
N ALA A 325 3.98 -2.94 -18.43
CA ALA A 325 2.60 -2.90 -17.96
C ALA A 325 1.75 -3.91 -18.74
N ARG A 326 0.99 -4.73 -18.01
CA ARG A 326 0.14 -5.78 -18.56
C ARG A 326 -1.23 -5.76 -17.89
N ARG A 327 -2.26 -6.19 -18.61
CA ARG A 327 -3.55 -6.56 -18.00
C ARG A 327 -3.37 -7.63 -16.92
N SER A 328 -4.18 -7.63 -15.85
CA SER A 328 -4.19 -8.74 -14.89
C SER A 328 -4.90 -9.97 -15.44
N GLY A 329 -5.91 -9.80 -16.31
CA GLY A 329 -6.55 -10.93 -17.00
C GLY A 329 -5.53 -11.86 -17.70
N GLY A 330 -5.62 -13.16 -17.42
CA GLY A 330 -4.70 -14.20 -17.87
C GLY A 330 -3.26 -14.05 -17.38
N ALA A 331 -2.97 -13.19 -16.39
CA ALA A 331 -1.63 -12.96 -15.88
C ALA A 331 -1.04 -14.19 -15.23
N GLY A 332 -1.85 -14.99 -14.53
CA GLY A 332 -1.36 -16.22 -13.90
C GLY A 332 -0.68 -17.17 -14.89
N ARG A 333 -1.22 -17.28 -16.12
CA ARG A 333 -0.62 -18.08 -17.20
C ARG A 333 0.58 -17.39 -17.84
N ALA A 334 0.53 -16.07 -17.99
CA ALA A 334 1.61 -15.29 -18.59
C ALA A 334 2.86 -15.18 -17.70
N LEU A 335 2.80 -15.60 -16.43
CA LEU A 335 3.98 -15.70 -15.56
C LEU A 335 5.08 -16.62 -16.13
N TYR A 336 4.71 -17.57 -16.98
CA TYR A 336 5.62 -18.51 -17.64
C TYR A 336 6.09 -18.04 -19.02
N GLU A 337 5.64 -16.87 -19.49
CA GLU A 337 6.19 -16.26 -20.71
C GLU A 337 7.67 -15.90 -20.47
N PRO A 338 8.60 -16.25 -21.38
CA PRO A 338 10.05 -16.20 -21.10
C PRO A 338 10.60 -14.87 -20.57
N VAL A 339 10.15 -13.73 -21.11
CA VAL A 339 10.62 -12.41 -20.66
C VAL A 339 10.05 -12.09 -19.28
N THR A 340 8.75 -12.32 -19.07
CA THR A 340 8.08 -12.12 -17.77
C THR A 340 8.72 -13.00 -16.69
N MET A 341 8.96 -14.27 -17.02
CA MET A 341 9.61 -15.24 -16.14
C MET A 341 11.02 -14.79 -15.75
N ALA A 342 11.84 -14.41 -16.73
CA ALA A 342 13.19 -13.91 -16.47
C ALA A 342 13.20 -12.67 -15.57
N ILE A 343 12.33 -11.68 -15.83
CA ILE A 343 12.21 -10.48 -15.00
C ILE A 343 11.83 -10.84 -13.55
N ARG A 344 10.93 -11.82 -13.35
CA ARG A 344 10.53 -12.29 -12.02
C ARG A 344 11.64 -13.05 -11.29
N GLU A 345 12.37 -13.91 -11.99
CA GLU A 345 13.48 -14.68 -11.41
C GLU A 345 14.64 -13.79 -10.97
N LEU A 346 14.83 -12.64 -11.62
CA LEU A 346 15.78 -11.61 -11.18
C LEU A 346 15.35 -10.91 -9.88
N GLY A 347 14.14 -11.18 -9.37
CA GLY A 347 13.61 -10.57 -8.17
C GLY A 347 13.23 -9.10 -8.35
N SER A 348 12.84 -8.73 -9.57
CA SER A 348 12.49 -7.36 -9.93
C SER A 348 11.27 -6.88 -9.14
N PRO A 349 11.22 -5.59 -8.76
CA PRO A 349 10.05 -5.00 -8.13
C PRO A 349 8.87 -5.01 -9.11
N GLY A 350 7.68 -4.95 -8.55
CA GLY A 350 6.50 -4.76 -9.37
C GLY A 350 5.29 -4.35 -8.56
N MET A 351 4.25 -3.92 -9.25
CA MET A 351 3.02 -3.42 -8.65
C MET A 351 1.81 -4.17 -9.20
N ILE A 352 0.88 -4.50 -8.30
CA ILE A 352 -0.39 -5.13 -8.63
C ILE A 352 -1.50 -4.13 -8.29
N MET A 353 -2.09 -3.55 -9.33
CA MET A 353 -3.26 -2.67 -9.24
C MET A 353 -4.56 -3.49 -9.18
N SER A 354 -5.70 -2.87 -9.51
CA SER A 354 -6.99 -3.56 -9.56
C SER A 354 -6.96 -4.79 -10.46
N GLY A 355 -7.49 -5.91 -9.98
CA GLY A 355 -7.60 -7.16 -10.75
C GLY A 355 -8.48 -8.22 -10.08
N GLU A 356 -8.70 -9.34 -10.76
CA GLU A 356 -9.47 -10.47 -10.24
C GLU A 356 -8.61 -11.43 -9.38
N ARG A 357 -9.18 -11.92 -8.27
CA ARG A 357 -8.49 -12.84 -7.34
C ARG A 357 -8.19 -14.22 -7.93
N ASP A 358 -8.94 -14.62 -8.96
CA ASP A 358 -8.86 -15.94 -9.60
C ASP A 358 -7.59 -16.13 -10.44
N GLU A 359 -6.89 -15.04 -10.78
CA GLU A 359 -5.57 -15.07 -11.42
C GLU A 359 -4.49 -15.72 -10.54
N GLY A 360 -4.75 -15.84 -9.23
CA GLY A 360 -3.77 -16.32 -8.26
C GLY A 360 -2.72 -15.25 -7.92
N PRO A 361 -1.66 -15.62 -7.19
CA PRO A 361 -0.60 -14.70 -6.81
C PRO A 361 0.28 -14.34 -8.01
N LEU A 362 0.45 -13.05 -8.29
CA LEU A 362 1.24 -12.57 -9.45
C LEU A 362 2.68 -12.21 -9.06
N LEU A 363 2.85 -11.47 -7.96
CA LEU A 363 4.14 -11.06 -7.40
C LEU A 363 4.17 -11.39 -5.92
N GLY A 364 5.19 -12.13 -5.49
CA GLY A 364 5.24 -12.69 -4.13
C GLY A 364 3.97 -13.49 -3.83
N ASN A 365 3.35 -13.21 -2.69
CA ASN A 365 2.11 -13.86 -2.24
C ASN A 365 0.86 -13.02 -2.51
N VAL A 366 0.99 -11.89 -3.22
CA VAL A 366 -0.11 -10.93 -3.40
C VAL A 366 -1.01 -11.38 -4.54
N ARG A 367 -2.29 -11.55 -4.21
CA ARG A 367 -3.37 -11.78 -5.18
C ARG A 367 -4.02 -10.46 -5.59
N PRO A 368 -4.32 -10.22 -6.88
CA PRO A 368 -5.06 -9.05 -7.30
C PRO A 368 -6.43 -8.98 -6.60
N SER A 369 -6.91 -7.77 -6.40
CA SER A 369 -8.25 -7.51 -5.85
C SER A 369 -8.79 -6.21 -6.44
N ALA A 370 -10.09 -5.95 -6.30
CA ALA A 370 -10.66 -4.67 -6.72
C ALA A 370 -9.99 -3.51 -5.96
N GLN A 371 -9.45 -2.54 -6.70
CA GLN A 371 -8.77 -1.36 -6.15
C GLN A 371 -9.22 -0.10 -6.90
N PRO A 372 -9.25 1.08 -6.25
CA PRO A 372 -9.41 2.34 -6.95
C PRO A 372 -8.31 2.56 -8.00
N PRO A 373 -8.59 3.24 -9.11
CA PRO A 373 -7.57 3.58 -10.11
C PRO A 373 -6.37 4.31 -9.49
N GLY A 374 -5.16 3.91 -9.89
CA GLY A 374 -3.90 4.46 -9.37
C GLY A 374 -3.42 3.81 -8.08
N ARG A 375 -4.23 2.97 -7.41
CA ARG A 375 -3.83 2.22 -6.23
C ARG A 375 -3.37 0.82 -6.61
N GLY A 376 -2.40 0.30 -5.87
CA GLY A 376 -1.94 -1.07 -6.01
C GLY A 376 -0.90 -1.41 -4.95
N TRP A 377 -0.63 -2.71 -4.81
CA TRP A 377 0.38 -3.24 -3.93
C TRP A 377 1.73 -3.20 -4.62
N LEU A 378 2.69 -2.50 -4.04
CA LEU A 378 4.08 -2.53 -4.49
C LEU A 378 4.80 -3.68 -3.78
N VAL A 379 5.31 -4.62 -4.57
CA VAL A 379 6.11 -5.75 -4.11
C VAL A 379 7.57 -5.49 -4.45
N THR A 380 8.42 -5.47 -3.43
CA THR A 380 9.87 -5.31 -3.57
C THR A 380 10.60 -6.42 -2.83
N ARG A 381 11.84 -6.72 -3.24
CA ARG A 381 12.64 -7.76 -2.58
C ARG A 381 12.96 -7.44 -1.11
N ARG A 382 13.21 -6.16 -0.80
CA ARG A 382 13.61 -5.72 0.54
C ARG A 382 12.43 -5.36 1.44
N GLY A 383 11.39 -4.75 0.88
CA GLY A 383 10.26 -4.20 1.64
C GLY A 383 9.02 -5.10 1.70
N GLY A 384 9.02 -6.24 1.00
CA GLY A 384 7.81 -7.06 0.88
C GLY A 384 6.72 -6.34 0.08
N ALA A 385 5.46 -6.68 0.37
CA ALA A 385 4.29 -6.05 -0.21
C ALA A 385 3.80 -4.90 0.69
N ARG A 386 3.61 -3.72 0.11
CA ARG A 386 3.12 -2.52 0.79
C ARG A 386 2.37 -1.58 -0.13
#